data_AF-A0A9E2PVQ0-F1
#
_entry.id   AF-A0A9E2PVQ0-F1
#
_cell.length_a   1.000
_cell.length_b   1.000
_cell.length_c   1.000
_cell.angle_alpha   90.00
_cell.angle_beta   90.00
_cell.angle_gamma   90.00
#
_symmetry.space_group_name_H-M   'P 1'
#
loop_
_entity.id
_entity.type
_entity.pdbx_description
1 polymer ?
#
loop_
_entity_poly.entity_id
_entity_poly.type
_entity_poly.pdbx_seq_one_letter_code
_entity_poly.pdbx_strand_id
1 'polypeptide(L)' 'MTNAPLPNIEARFRAYAEKLTTALGHADRVEPFRAYCTGLLLPVERKSVEPMAAQLAP' A
#
# COMPACT_ATOMS: atom_id res chain seq x y z
N MET A 1 -6.12 13.02 28.42
CA MET A 1 -6.05 12.63 27.00
C MET A 1 -6.06 11.11 26.96
N THR A 2 -7.23 10.52 26.74
CA THR A 2 -7.42 9.06 26.76
C THR A 2 -6.67 8.44 25.59
N ASN A 3 -5.68 7.59 25.84
CA ASN A 3 -5.05 6.76 24.82
C ASN A 3 -6.08 5.70 24.40
N ALA A 4 -6.91 6.02 23.41
CA ALA A 4 -7.69 5.00 22.72
C ALA A 4 -6.70 3.95 22.17
N PRO A 5 -7.02 2.64 22.25
CA PRO A 5 -6.17 1.62 21.66
C PRO A 5 -5.94 2.00 20.20
N LEU A 6 -4.66 2.10 19.82
CA LEU A 6 -4.33 2.39 18.42
C LEU A 6 -5.04 1.35 17.56
N PRO A 7 -5.62 1.75 16.41
CA PRO A 7 -6.22 0.80 15.49
C PRO A 7 -5.23 -0.33 15.21
N ASN A 8 -5.73 -1.53 14.88
CA ASN A 8 -4.86 -2.62 14.45
C ASN A 8 -3.96 -2.16 13.29
N ILE A 9 -2.86 -2.89 13.04
CA ILE A 9 -1.84 -2.47 12.07
C ILE A 9 -2.43 -2.21 10.67
N GLU A 10 -3.45 -3.00 10.29
CA GLU A 10 -4.16 -2.84 9.02
C GLU A 10 -4.88 -1.50 8.93
N ALA A 11 -5.65 -1.13 9.96
CA ALA A 11 -6.37 0.15 9.99
C ALA A 11 -5.41 1.35 10.03
N ARG A 12 -4.28 1.24 10.75
CA ARG A 12 -3.23 2.28 10.75
C ARG A 12 -2.58 2.43 9.38
N PHE A 13 -2.26 1.30 8.75
CA PHE A 13 -1.66 1.28 7.41
C PHE A 13 -2.61 1.86 6.37
N ARG A 14 -3.90 1.50 6.42
CA ARG A 14 -4.94 2.05 5.53
C ARG A 14 -5.03 3.57 5.63
N ALA A 15 -5.15 4.10 6.85
CA ALA A 15 -5.22 5.54 7.07
C ALA A 15 -3.93 6.28 6.63
N TYR A 16 -2.78 5.64 6.76
CA TYR A 16 -1.51 6.20 6.26
C TYR A 16 -1.44 6.19 4.73
N ALA A 17 -1.81 5.07 4.10
CA ALA A 17 -1.86 4.93 2.65
C ALA A 17 -2.84 5.93 2.02
N GLU A 18 -4.01 6.15 2.61
CA GLU A 18 -4.97 7.17 2.17
C GLU A 18 -4.36 8.57 2.17
N LYS A 19 -3.65 8.96 3.25
CA LYS A 19 -2.95 10.24 3.32
C LYS A 19 -1.89 10.40 2.22
N LEU A 20 -1.11 9.34 1.96
CA LEU A 20 -0.12 9.35 0.89
C LEU A 20 -0.78 9.49 -0.49
N THR A 21 -1.90 8.79 -0.73
CA THR A 21 -2.59 8.88 -2.02
C THR A 21 -3.11 10.27 -2.34
N THR A 22 -3.56 11.02 -1.34
CA THR A 22 -3.94 12.44 -1.50
C THR A 22 -2.74 13.31 -1.92
N ALA A 23 -1.53 12.97 -1.46
CA ALA A 23 -0.30 13.70 -1.81
C ALA A 23 0.25 13.34 -3.20
N LEU A 24 -0.17 12.23 -3.82
CA LEU A 24 0.32 11.81 -5.15
C LEU A 24 -0.14 12.72 -6.30
N GLY A 25 -1.12 13.59 -6.05
CA GLY A 25 -1.53 14.70 -6.94
C GLY A 25 -2.41 14.31 -8.13
N HIS A 26 -2.57 13.02 -8.44
CA HIS A 26 -3.48 12.54 -9.48
C HIS A 26 -4.18 11.24 -9.10
N ALA A 27 -5.46 11.12 -9.49
CA ALA A 27 -6.32 9.99 -9.13
C ALA A 27 -5.88 8.66 -9.78
N ASP A 28 -5.24 8.72 -10.94
CA ASP A 28 -4.68 7.58 -11.67
C ASP A 28 -3.48 6.93 -10.95
N ARG A 29 -2.83 7.63 -10.01
CA ARG A 29 -1.70 7.11 -9.23
C ARG A 29 -2.12 6.32 -7.99
N VAL A 30 -3.40 6.38 -7.61
CA VAL A 30 -3.91 5.70 -6.41
C VAL A 30 -3.84 4.19 -6.55
N GLU A 31 -4.30 3.68 -7.68
CA GLU A 31 -4.38 2.23 -7.93
C GLU A 31 -2.97 1.61 -8.13
N PRO A 32 -2.04 2.19 -8.90
CA PRO A 32 -0.65 1.75 -8.96
C PRO A 32 0.08 1.80 -7.61
N PHE A 33 -0.19 2.82 -6.77
CA PHE A 33 0.39 2.90 -5.43
C PHE A 33 -0.09 1.75 -4.53
N ARG A 34 -1.39 1.44 -4.56
CA ARG A 34 -1.96 0.30 -3.83
C ARG A 34 -1.36 -1.02 -4.32
N ALA A 35 -1.28 -1.21 -5.64
CA ALA A 35 -0.66 -2.38 -6.23
C ALA A 35 0.80 -2.54 -5.78
N TYR A 36 1.58 -1.47 -5.77
CA TYR A 36 2.96 -1.47 -5.26
C TYR A 36 3.04 -1.91 -3.79
N CYS A 37 2.23 -1.32 -2.91
CA CYS A 37 2.17 -1.73 -1.50
C CYS A 37 1.80 -3.21 -1.34
N THR A 38 0.84 -3.70 -2.12
CA THR A 38 0.47 -5.12 -2.12
C THR A 38 1.64 -6.00 -2.58
N GLY A 39 2.32 -5.64 -3.68
CA GLY A 39 3.46 -6.43 -4.18
C GLY A 39 4.64 -6.49 -3.20
N LEU A 40 4.83 -5.46 -2.38
CA LEU A 40 5.83 -5.48 -1.30
C LEU A 40 5.50 -6.49 -0.20
N LEU A 41 4.25 -6.93 -0.08
CA LEU A 41 3.82 -7.95 0.88
C LEU A 41 3.77 -9.36 0.28
N LEU A 42 3.83 -9.48 -1.05
CA LEU A 42 3.83 -10.78 -1.71
C LEU A 42 5.11 -11.58 -1.42
N PRO A 43 5.06 -12.93 -1.45
CA PRO A 43 6.23 -13.79 -1.25
C PRO A 43 7.09 -13.84 -2.53
N VAL A 44 7.61 -12.68 -2.97
CA VAL A 44 8.57 -12.56 -4.07
C VAL A 44 10.00 -12.54 -3.55
N GLU A 45 10.89 -13.31 -4.18
CA GLU A 45 12.33 -13.32 -3.85
C GLU A 45 12.98 -11.97 -4.13
N ARG A 46 12.55 -11.27 -5.20
CA ARG A 46 13.07 -9.98 -5.63
C ARG A 46 11.99 -8.89 -5.53
N LYS A 47 12.18 -7.93 -4.63
CA LYS A 47 11.28 -6.78 -4.38
C LYS A 47 11.48 -5.68 -5.42
N SER A 48 11.02 -5.92 -6.63
CA SER A 48 11.12 -4.98 -7.75
C SER A 48 9.88 -5.07 -8.63
N VAL A 49 9.69 -4.07 -9.49
CA VAL A 49 8.44 -3.86 -10.23
C VAL A 49 8.01 -5.07 -11.06
N GLU A 50 8.89 -5.62 -11.90
CA GLU A 50 8.54 -6.69 -12.85
C GLU A 50 8.07 -8.00 -12.16
N PRO A 51 8.82 -8.60 -11.22
CA PRO A 51 8.35 -9.76 -10.45
C PRO A 51 7.07 -9.51 -9.64
N MET A 52 6.92 -8.30 -9.09
CA MET A 52 5.71 -7.94 -8.34
C MET A 52 4.50 -7.80 -9.26
N ALA A 53 4.66 -7.18 -10.42
CA ALA A 53 3.60 -7.00 -11.41
C ALA A 53 3.08 -8.36 -11.92
N ALA A 54 4.00 -9.29 -12.20
CA ALA A 54 3.65 -10.63 -12.65
C ALA A 54 2.79 -11.43 -11.64
N GLN A 55 2.90 -11.13 -10.33
CA GLN A 55 2.04 -11.76 -9.32
C GLN A 55 0.74 -11.01 -9.03
N LEU A 56 0.72 -9.68 -9.22
CA LEU A 56 -0.44 -8.84 -8.94
C LEU A 56 -1.50 -8.90 -10.05
N ALA A 57 -1.06 -9.12 -11.29
CA ALA A 57 -1.90 -9.22 -12.48
C ALA A 57 -1.33 -10.30 -13.42
N PRO A 58 -1.65 -11.59 -13.17
CA PRO A 58 -1.12 -12.72 -13.93
C PRO A 58 -1.68 -12.83 -15.36
#